data_AF-A0A1E3I5X9-F1
#
_entry.id   AF-A0A1E3I5X9-F1
#
_cell.length_a   1.000
_cell.length_b   1.000
_cell.length_c   1.000
_cell.angle_alpha   90.00
_cell.angle_beta   90.00
_cell.angle_gamma   90.00
#
_symmetry.space_group_name_H-M   'P 1'
#
loop_
_entity.id
_entity.type
_entity.pdbx_description
1 polymer ?
#
loop_
_entity_poly.entity_id
_entity_poly.type
_entity_poly.pdbx_seq_one_letter_code
_entity_poly.pdbx_strand_id
1 'polypeptide(L)'
;MGGEGWLFLFAVLMAAVLLFTMVFFIIMFSDLECDYINPIDLCNKLNNFVLPEMLAHAFLTLCFLLSGQWLAFLLNAPLVAFNVNKVLGKNHMYDATEIFRTLSGHKKESFIKLGFYLISFFYYLYRMILALISESD
;
A
#
# COMPACT_ATOMS: atom_id res chain seq x y z
N MET A 1 4.90 24.57 -10.42
CA MET A 1 4.37 23.20 -10.34
C MET A 1 3.38 23.00 -11.45
N GLY A 2 3.87 22.53 -12.58
CA GLY A 2 3.13 21.91 -13.67
C GLY A 2 2.45 20.62 -13.20
N GLY A 3 1.62 20.07 -14.09
CA GLY A 3 0.73 18.95 -13.75
C GLY A 3 1.46 17.71 -13.22
N GLU A 4 2.67 17.45 -13.70
CA GLU A 4 3.49 16.31 -13.24
C GLU A 4 3.99 16.49 -11.82
N GLY A 5 4.42 17.70 -11.44
CA GLY A 5 4.89 18.00 -10.09
C GLY A 5 3.80 17.82 -9.03
N TRP A 6 2.57 18.28 -9.32
CA TRP A 6 1.42 18.08 -8.43
C TRP A 6 1.03 16.61 -8.28
N LEU A 7 1.10 15.85 -9.38
CA LEU A 7 0.80 14.41 -9.35
C LEU A 7 1.80 13.65 -8.49
N PHE A 8 3.11 13.92 -8.64
CA PHE A 8 4.12 13.26 -7.84
C PHE A 8 4.10 13.71 -6.37
N LEU A 9 3.77 14.98 -6.09
CA LEU A 9 3.54 15.43 -4.72
C LEU A 9 2.40 14.63 -4.07
N PHE A 10 1.28 14.50 -4.76
CA PHE A 10 0.16 13.68 -4.30
C PHE A 10 0.57 12.21 -4.10
N ALA A 11 1.35 11.65 -5.03
CA ALA A 11 1.85 10.28 -4.94
C ALA A 11 2.76 10.05 -3.73
N VAL A 12 3.65 11.00 -3.41
CA VAL A 12 4.52 10.94 -2.23
C VAL A 12 3.69 10.96 -0.94
N LEU A 13 2.69 11.85 -0.85
CA LEU A 13 1.80 11.91 0.30
C LEU A 13 0.98 10.62 0.48
N MET A 14 0.41 10.09 -0.61
CA MET A 14 -0.31 8.82 -0.59
C MET A 14 0.59 7.65 -0.21
N ALA A 15 1.80 7.58 -0.76
CA ALA A 15 2.78 6.55 -0.41
C ALA A 15 3.18 6.61 1.07
N ALA A 16 3.31 7.81 1.67
CA ALA A 16 3.56 7.96 3.10
C ALA A 16 2.42 7.41 3.96
N VAL A 17 1.16 7.66 3.58
CA VAL A 17 -0.02 7.11 4.27
C VAL A 17 -0.07 5.58 4.16
N LEU A 18 0.21 5.03 2.97
CA LEU A 18 0.26 3.59 2.74
C LEU A 18 1.39 2.91 3.54
N LEU A 19 2.57 3.54 3.61
CA LEU A 19 3.67 3.09 4.45
C LEU A 19 3.28 3.02 5.92
N PHE A 20 2.67 4.09 6.44
CA PHE A 20 2.21 4.13 7.83
C PHE A 20 1.17 3.04 8.10
N THR A 21 0.25 2.81 7.16
CA THR A 21 -0.75 1.75 7.24
C THR A 21 -0.11 0.35 7.29
N MET A 22 0.92 0.09 6.48
CA MET A 22 1.65 -1.18 6.52
C MET A 22 2.41 -1.39 7.83
N VAL A 23 3.02 -0.33 8.38
CA VAL A 23 3.66 -0.40 9.70
C VAL A 23 2.63 -0.71 10.78
N PHE A 24 1.46 -0.05 10.74
CA PHE A 24 0.34 -0.35 11.64
C PHE A 24 -0.09 -1.83 11.55
N PHE A 25 -0.18 -2.39 10.34
CA PHE A 25 -0.53 -3.82 10.15
C PHE A 25 0.52 -4.74 10.77
N ILE A 26 1.81 -4.46 10.58
CA ILE A 26 2.90 -5.26 11.14
C ILE A 26 2.89 -5.21 12.67
N ILE A 27 2.70 -4.02 13.25
CA ILE A 27 2.59 -3.88 14.71
C ILE A 27 1.41 -4.69 15.22
N MET A 28 0.25 -4.60 14.56
CA MET A 28 -0.94 -5.32 14.99
C MET A 28 -0.82 -6.84 14.89
N PHE A 29 -0.12 -7.35 13.87
CA PHE A 29 0.22 -8.77 13.80
C PHE A 29 1.25 -9.17 14.89
N SER A 30 2.20 -8.29 15.21
CA SER A 30 3.16 -8.53 16.30
C SER A 30 2.48 -8.52 17.67
N ASP A 31 1.51 -7.64 17.88
CA ASP A 31 0.71 -7.58 19.11
C ASP A 31 -0.12 -8.86 19.28
N LEU A 32 -0.61 -9.44 18.18
CA LEU A 32 -1.27 -10.74 18.21
C LEU A 32 -0.28 -11.88 18.53
N GLU A 33 0.93 -11.88 17.94
CA GLU A 33 1.96 -12.90 18.22
C GLU A 33 2.41 -12.90 19.69
N CYS A 34 2.39 -11.74 20.34
CA CYS A 34 2.74 -11.58 21.75
C CYS A 34 1.53 -11.68 22.69
N ASP A 35 0.37 -12.12 22.20
CA ASP A 35 -0.88 -12.25 22.96
C ASP A 35 -1.35 -10.94 23.64
N TYR A 36 -0.99 -9.78 23.10
CA TYR A 36 -1.41 -8.46 23.63
C TYR A 36 -2.83 -8.07 23.20
N ILE A 37 -3.36 -8.62 22.10
CA ILE A 37 -4.68 -8.32 21.56
C ILE A 37 -5.45 -9.59 21.18
N ASN A 38 -6.78 -9.57 21.29
CA ASN A 38 -7.61 -10.68 20.84
C ASN A 38 -7.67 -10.76 19.30
N PRO A 39 -7.76 -11.97 18.72
CA PRO A 39 -7.89 -12.16 17.27
C PRO A 39 -9.15 -11.51 16.68
N ILE A 40 -10.25 -11.44 17.44
CA ILE A 40 -11.51 -10.81 17.01
C ILE A 40 -11.32 -9.29 16.88
N ASP A 41 -10.71 -8.66 17.88
CA ASP A 41 -10.45 -7.22 17.89
C ASP A 41 -9.49 -6.82 16.77
N LEU A 42 -8.47 -7.64 16.53
CA LEU A 42 -7.56 -7.49 15.39
C LEU A 42 -8.33 -7.52 14.07
N CYS A 43 -9.11 -8.58 13.79
CA CYS A 43 -9.79 -8.75 12.51
C CYS A 43 -10.78 -7.60 12.24
N ASN A 44 -11.51 -7.15 13.27
CA ASN A 44 -12.41 -6.00 13.16
C ASN A 44 -11.66 -4.71 12.81
N LYS A 45 -10.53 -4.44 13.46
CA LYS A 45 -9.71 -3.26 13.13
C LYS A 45 -9.13 -3.38 11.74
N LEU A 46 -8.48 -4.50 11.43
CA LEU A 46 -7.71 -4.67 10.20
C LEU A 46 -8.59 -4.68 8.96
N ASN A 47 -9.75 -5.35 9.01
CA ASN A 47 -10.70 -5.38 7.88
C ASN A 47 -11.20 -3.98 7.49
N ASN A 48 -11.33 -3.06 8.45
CA ASN A 48 -11.72 -1.68 8.18
C ASN A 48 -10.65 -0.90 7.41
N PHE A 49 -9.37 -1.29 7.51
CA PHE A 49 -8.26 -0.63 6.82
C PHE A 49 -7.82 -1.35 5.53
N VAL A 50 -8.08 -2.66 5.39
CA VAL A 50 -7.71 -3.44 4.20
C VAL A 50 -8.35 -2.89 2.93
N LEU A 51 -9.66 -2.62 2.95
CA LEU A 51 -10.35 -2.09 1.78
C LEU A 51 -9.85 -0.69 1.40
N PRO A 52 -9.80 0.30 2.33
CA PRO A 52 -9.24 1.62 2.03
C PRO A 52 -7.81 1.57 1.48
N GLU A 53 -6.95 0.69 2.01
CA GLU A 53 -5.57 0.55 1.55
C GLU A 53 -5.49 0.10 0.09
N MET A 54 -6.20 -0.98 -0.26
CA MET A 54 -6.23 -1.48 -1.64
C MET A 54 -6.84 -0.47 -2.60
N LEU A 55 -7.89 0.25 -2.17
CA LEU A 55 -8.55 1.28 -2.97
C LEU A 55 -7.62 2.47 -3.20
N ALA A 56 -6.92 2.93 -2.16
CA ALA A 56 -5.95 4.01 -2.23
C ALA A 56 -4.80 3.69 -3.19
N HIS A 57 -4.25 2.47 -3.11
CA HIS A 57 -3.18 2.03 -4.00
C HIS A 57 -3.65 1.87 -5.46
N ALA A 58 -4.84 1.31 -5.67
CA ALA A 58 -5.43 1.18 -6.99
C ALA A 58 -5.75 2.55 -7.61
N PHE A 59 -6.28 3.49 -6.82
CA PHE A 59 -6.53 4.87 -7.23
C PHE A 59 -5.23 5.58 -7.64
N LEU A 60 -4.17 5.46 -6.85
CA LEU A 60 -2.86 6.03 -7.19
C LEU A 60 -2.33 5.47 -8.52
N THR A 61 -2.47 4.16 -8.72
CA THR A 61 -2.03 3.48 -9.96
C THR A 61 -2.85 3.93 -11.17
N LEU A 62 -4.16 4.16 -10.99
CA LEU A 62 -5.03 4.71 -12.03
C LEU A 62 -4.63 6.15 -12.40
N CYS A 63 -4.27 6.99 -11.42
CA CYS A 63 -3.77 8.33 -11.67
C CYS A 63 -2.49 8.29 -12.54
N PHE A 64 -1.55 7.38 -12.25
CA PHE A 64 -0.34 7.21 -13.08
C PHE A 64 -0.67 6.76 -14.51
N LEU A 65 -1.68 5.91 -14.68
CA LEU A 65 -2.14 5.48 -16.00
C LEU A 65 -2.73 6.64 -16.81
N LEU A 66 -3.61 7.44 -16.19
CA LEU A 66 -4.25 8.59 -16.84
C LEU A 66 -3.26 9.70 -17.20
N SER A 67 -2.21 9.85 -16.41
CA SER A 67 -1.14 10.83 -16.66
C SER A 67 -0.02 10.31 -17.57
N GLY A 68 -0.17 9.12 -18.16
CA GLY A 68 0.78 8.59 -19.15
C GLY A 68 2.13 8.17 -18.57
N GLN A 69 2.24 7.96 -17.26
CA GLN A 69 3.48 7.58 -16.60
C GLN A 69 3.67 6.06 -16.57
N TRP A 70 4.01 5.51 -17.73
CA TRP A 70 4.10 4.07 -17.95
C TRP A 70 5.05 3.34 -17.01
N LEU A 71 6.18 3.94 -16.64
CA LEU A 71 7.17 3.30 -15.76
C LEU A 71 6.66 3.19 -14.31
N ALA A 72 6.02 4.25 -13.80
CA ALA A 72 5.39 4.24 -12.48
C ALA A 72 4.20 3.27 -12.45
N PHE A 73 3.39 3.25 -13.51
CA PHE A 73 2.29 2.30 -13.65
C PHE A 73 2.78 0.84 -13.66
N LEU A 74 3.77 0.50 -14.49
CA LEU A 74 4.31 -0.85 -14.59
C LEU A 74 4.89 -1.36 -13.27
N LEU A 75 5.50 -0.46 -12.49
CA LEU A 75 6.03 -0.80 -11.17
C LEU A 75 4.90 -1.18 -10.19
N ASN A 76 3.76 -0.47 -10.22
CA ASN A 76 2.60 -0.71 -9.34
C ASN A 76 1.61 -1.77 -9.84
N ALA A 77 1.57 -2.02 -11.14
CA ALA A 77 0.69 -3.00 -11.78
C ALA A 77 0.71 -4.41 -11.16
N PRO A 78 1.87 -5.03 -10.85
CA PRO A 78 1.86 -6.38 -10.27
C PRO A 78 1.23 -6.41 -8.87
N LEU A 79 1.45 -5.37 -8.06
CA LEU A 79 0.86 -5.29 -6.72
C LEU A 79 -0.64 -5.05 -6.78
N VAL A 80 -1.09 -4.17 -7.68
CA VAL A 80 -2.54 -3.97 -7.91
C VAL A 80 -3.20 -5.24 -8.42
N ALA A 81 -2.59 -5.94 -9.39
CA ALA A 81 -3.13 -7.20 -9.91
C ALA A 81 -3.25 -8.26 -8.80
N PHE A 82 -2.26 -8.35 -7.92
CA PHE A 82 -2.31 -9.22 -6.74
C PHE A 82 -3.48 -8.85 -5.80
N ASN A 83 -3.63 -7.57 -5.47
CA ASN A 83 -4.72 -7.09 -4.62
C ASN A 83 -6.10 -7.32 -5.27
N VAL A 84 -6.25 -7.10 -6.58
CA VAL A 84 -7.49 -7.34 -7.33
C VAL A 84 -7.87 -8.82 -7.32
N ASN A 85 -6.90 -9.72 -7.57
CA ASN A 85 -7.14 -11.16 -7.48
C ASN A 85 -7.60 -11.59 -6.09
N LYS A 86 -7.06 -10.96 -5.03
CA LYS A 86 -7.46 -11.21 -3.64
C LYS A 86 -8.89 -10.76 -3.34
N VAL A 87 -9.30 -9.60 -3.88
CA VAL A 87 -10.68 -9.09 -3.77
C VAL A 87 -11.67 -9.99 -4.54
N LEU A 88 -11.33 -10.39 -5.77
CA LEU A 88 -12.16 -11.28 -6.60
C LEU A 88 -12.31 -12.66 -5.96
N GLY A 89 -11.25 -13.18 -5.33
CA GLY A 89 -11.29 -14.43 -4.56
C GLY A 89 -12.05 -14.34 -3.24
N LYS A 90 -12.67 -13.19 -2.90
CA LYS A 90 -13.33 -12.89 -1.61
C LYS A 90 -12.44 -13.11 -0.37
N ASN A 91 -11.14 -13.27 -0.55
CA ASN A 91 -10.19 -13.59 0.50
C ASN A 91 -9.52 -12.32 1.08
N HIS A 92 -10.28 -11.23 1.14
CA HIS A 92 -9.82 -9.92 1.60
C HIS A 92 -10.11 -9.67 3.08
N MET A 93 -11.02 -10.44 3.69
CA MET A 93 -11.31 -10.35 5.12
C MET A 93 -10.47 -11.34 5.90
N TYR A 94 -9.91 -10.89 7.02
CA TYR A 94 -9.29 -11.75 8.00
C TYR A 94 -10.35 -12.45 8.83
N ASP A 95 -10.18 -13.76 9.02
CA ASP A 95 -11.01 -14.60 9.87
C ASP A 95 -10.29 -14.89 11.19
N ALA A 96 -10.94 -14.56 12.31
CA ALA A 96 -10.40 -14.72 13.66
C ALA A 96 -10.15 -16.19 14.03
N THR A 97 -10.81 -17.17 13.40
CA THR A 97 -10.58 -18.59 13.70
C THR A 97 -9.33 -19.14 13.02
N GLU A 98 -8.91 -18.58 11.89
CA GLU A 98 -7.75 -19.04 11.13
C GLU A 98 -6.54 -18.11 11.24
N ILE A 99 -6.70 -16.92 11.83
CA ILE A 99 -5.68 -15.87 11.83
C ILE A 99 -4.33 -16.33 12.38
N PHE A 100 -4.30 -17.15 13.44
CA PHE A 100 -3.06 -17.68 14.01
C PHE A 100 -2.35 -18.66 13.08
N ARG A 101 -3.10 -19.45 12.28
CA ARG A 101 -2.55 -20.41 11.33
C ARG A 101 -1.93 -19.72 10.11
N THR A 102 -2.50 -18.59 9.69
CA THR A 102 -2.07 -17.82 8.51
C THR A 102 -1.24 -16.59 8.84
N LEU A 103 -0.99 -16.32 10.13
CA LEU A 103 -0.33 -15.12 10.65
C LEU A 103 1.03 -14.84 10.01
N SER A 104 1.89 -15.88 9.97
CA SER A 104 3.24 -15.78 9.38
C SER A 104 3.19 -15.43 7.89
N GLY A 105 2.17 -15.91 7.17
CA GLY A 105 1.92 -15.58 5.77
C GLY A 105 1.49 -14.13 5.59
N HIS A 106 0.50 -13.67 6.35
CA HIS A 106 -0.01 -12.29 6.28
C HIS A 106 1.00 -11.24 6.74
N LYS A 107 1.79 -11.57 7.77
CA LYS A 107 2.92 -10.75 8.22
C LYS A 107 3.97 -10.62 7.12
N LYS A 108 4.36 -11.72 6.48
CA LYS A 108 5.31 -11.70 5.36
C LYS A 108 4.77 -10.91 4.16
N GLU A 109 3.49 -11.05 3.81
CA GLU A 109 2.83 -10.25 2.78
C GLU A 109 2.94 -8.75 3.11
N SER A 110 2.63 -8.38 4.36
CA SER A 110 2.69 -6.98 4.83
C SER A 110 4.12 -6.42 4.80
N PHE A 111 5.14 -7.23 5.12
CA PHE A 111 6.55 -6.85 4.99
C PHE A 111 6.97 -6.63 3.53
N ILE A 112 6.51 -7.48 2.62
CA ILE A 112 6.79 -7.32 1.18
C ILE A 112 6.13 -6.03 0.66
N LYS A 113 4.87 -5.78 1.04
CA LYS A 113 4.16 -4.53 0.71
C LYS A 113 4.85 -3.30 1.27
N LEU A 114 5.32 -3.36 2.53
CA LEU A 114 6.10 -2.29 3.14
C LEU A 114 7.36 -1.98 2.32
N GLY A 115 8.14 -3.00 1.98
CA GLY A 115 9.36 -2.83 1.17
C GLY A 115 9.05 -2.23 -0.21
N PHE A 116 7.97 -2.68 -0.84
CA PHE A 116 7.51 -2.15 -2.12
C PHE A 116 7.10 -0.67 -2.03
N TYR A 117 6.32 -0.28 -1.01
CA TYR A 117 5.93 1.11 -0.79
C TYR A 117 7.13 2.00 -0.45
N LEU A 118 8.14 1.46 0.24
CA LEU A 118 9.35 2.20 0.58
C LEU A 118 10.17 2.53 -0.68
N ILE A 119 10.37 1.54 -1.56
CA ILE A 119 11.06 1.74 -2.85
C ILE A 119 10.28 2.72 -3.72
N SER A 120 8.96 2.55 -3.79
CA SER A 120 8.06 3.42 -4.56
C SER A 120 8.09 4.86 -4.05
N PHE A 121 8.16 5.06 -2.72
CA PHE A 121 8.25 6.38 -2.10
C PHE A 121 9.48 7.15 -2.56
N PHE A 122 10.66 6.54 -2.51
CA PHE A 122 11.89 7.17 -2.99
C PHE A 122 11.85 7.44 -4.50
N TYR A 123 11.25 6.53 -5.28
CA TYR A 123 11.05 6.73 -6.70
C TYR A 123 10.13 7.94 -6.99
N TYR A 124 9.00 8.08 -6.31
CA TYR A 124 8.09 9.24 -6.48
C TYR A 124 8.76 10.54 -6.06
N LEU A 125 9.55 10.52 -4.98
CA LEU A 125 10.31 11.68 -4.52
C LEU A 125 11.34 12.11 -5.57
N TYR A 126 12.11 11.16 -6.12
CA TYR A 126 13.06 11.45 -7.21
C TYR A 126 12.37 12.07 -8.43
N ARG A 127 11.26 11.48 -8.88
CA ARG A 127 10.48 12.00 -10.02
C ARG A 127 9.88 13.37 -9.75
N MET A 128 9.44 13.65 -8.52
CA MET A 128 8.94 14.96 -8.11
C MET A 128 10.05 16.03 -8.24
N ILE A 129 11.26 15.72 -7.75
CA ILE A 129 12.41 16.64 -7.83
C ILE A 129 12.77 16.91 -9.30
N LEU A 130 12.83 15.87 -10.14
CA LEU A 130 13.09 16.06 -11.57
C LEU A 130 12.06 16.96 -12.24
N ALA A 131 10.77 16.77 -11.97
CA ALA A 131 9.70 17.60 -12.51
C ALA A 131 9.85 19.06 -12.07
N LEU A 132 10.22 19.30 -10.81
CA LEU A 132 10.48 20.65 -10.29
C LEU A 132 11.70 21.30 -10.96
N ILE A 133 12.78 20.56 -11.17
CA ILE A 133 13.98 21.08 -11.85
C ILE A 133 13.67 21.43 -13.30
N SER A 134 12.93 20.56 -14.01
CA SER A 134 12.56 20.81 -15.41
C SER A 134 11.60 21.97 -15.61
N GLU A 135 10.94 22.45 -14.55
CA GLU A 135 10.11 23.66 -14.59
C GLU A 135 10.87 24.94 -14.27
N SER A 136 12.05 24.81 -13.63
CA SER A 136 12.91 25.94 -13.31
C SER A 136 13.89 26.30 -14.43
N ASP A 137 14.12 25.38 -15.37
CA ASP A 137 14.84 25.60 -16.64
C ASP A 137 13.87 26.07 -17.74
#